data_AF-A0A848IG21-F1
#
_entry.id   AF-A0A848IG21-F1
#
_cell.length_a   1.000
_cell.length_b   1.000
_cell.length_c   1.000
_cell.angle_alpha   90.00
_cell.angle_beta   90.00
_cell.angle_gamma   90.00
#
_symmetry.space_group_name_H-M   'P 1'
#
loop_
_entity.id
_entity.type
_entity.pdbx_description
1 polymer ?
#
loop_
_entity_poly.entity_id
_entity_poly.type
_entity_poly.pdbx_seq_one_letter_code
_entity_poly.pdbx_strand_id
1 'polypeptide(L)' 'MSQDAIEYLDTHQVAQLFCVKPQSINARICRTGSLWGVKPLKAPNRRNLFLSAEIHALITERRMSDDSAKAE' A
#
# COMPACT_ATOMS: atom_id res chain seq x y z
N MET A 1 -0.31 22.23 -16.21
CA MET A 1 -0.73 21.30 -15.16
C MET A 1 -0.17 19.94 -15.55
N SER A 2 1.08 19.65 -15.21
CA SER A 2 1.77 18.47 -15.73
C SER A 2 2.58 17.81 -14.63
N GLN A 3 1.96 16.88 -13.90
CA GLN A 3 2.65 15.95 -13.04
C GLN A 3 1.89 14.63 -12.98
N ASP A 4 1.83 13.91 -14.11
CA ASP A 4 1.58 12.47 -14.07
C ASP A 4 2.93 11.74 -13.94
N ALA A 5 3.73 12.16 -12.95
CA ALA A 5 4.93 11.41 -12.60
C ALA A 5 4.48 10.17 -11.85
N ILE A 6 4.77 8.99 -12.40
CA ILE A 6 4.48 7.72 -11.74
C ILE A 6 5.34 7.65 -10.48
N GLU A 7 4.70 7.89 -9.33
CA GLU A 7 5.35 7.82 -8.03
C GLU A 7 5.25 6.41 -7.44
N TYR A 8 6.37 5.92 -6.92
CA TYR A 8 6.45 4.62 -6.26
C TYR A 8 6.80 4.80 -4.78
N LEU A 9 6.15 4.01 -3.94
CA LEU A 9 6.41 3.91 -2.51
C LEU A 9 7.14 2.60 -2.21
N ASP A 10 8.12 2.65 -1.32
CA ASP A 10 8.76 1.45 -0.79
C ASP A 10 7.96 0.84 0.39
N THR A 11 8.37 -0.34 0.84
CA THR A 11 7.75 -1.02 1.98
C THR A 11 7.72 -0.15 3.25
N HIS A 12 8.72 0.69 3.49
CA HIS A 12 8.78 1.52 4.70
C HIS A 12 7.76 2.65 4.64
N GLN A 13 7.65 3.33 3.51
CA GLN A 13 6.66 4.38 3.28
C GLN A 13 5.24 3.82 3.37
N VAL A 14 4.98 2.67 2.73
CA VAL A 14 3.69 1.99 2.84
C VAL A 14 3.38 1.61 4.28
N ALA A 15 4.36 1.07 5.02
CA ALA A 15 4.16 0.70 6.42
C ALA A 15 3.81 1.90 7.32
N GLN A 16 4.39 3.07 7.06
CA GLN A 16 4.03 4.32 7.76
C GLN A 16 2.58 4.72 7.48
N LEU A 17 2.13 4.64 6.22
CA LEU A 17 0.74 4.98 5.85
C LEU A 17 -0.30 4.06 6.52
N PHE A 18 0.03 2.78 6.68
CA PHE A 18 -0.84 1.81 7.34
C PHE A 18 -0.63 1.73 8.86
N CYS A 19 0.28 2.53 9.44
CA CYS A 19 0.66 2.49 10.85
C CYS A 19 1.07 1.08 11.32
N VAL A 20 1.80 0.33 10.48
CA VAL A 20 2.29 -1.02 10.79
C VAL A 20 3.81 -1.09 10.67
N LYS A 21 4.38 -2.22 11.09
CA LYS A 21 5.80 -2.49 10.89
C LYS A 21 6.06 -2.95 9.43
N PRO A 22 7.19 -2.55 8.80
CA PRO A 22 7.55 -3.02 7.46
C PRO A 22 7.61 -4.55 7.33
N GLN A 23 8.00 -5.23 8.41
CA GLN A 23 8.03 -6.70 8.47
C GLN A 23 6.65 -7.31 8.27
N SER A 24 5.58 -6.67 8.75
CA SER A 24 4.20 -7.14 8.57
C SER A 24 3.78 -7.05 7.11
N ILE A 25 4.16 -5.98 6.40
CA ILE A 25 3.91 -5.82 4.96
C ILE A 25 4.63 -6.93 4.20
N ASN A 26 5.93 -7.13 4.45
CA ASN A 26 6.71 -8.17 3.78
C ASN A 26 6.17 -9.58 4.09
N ALA A 27 5.84 -9.88 5.34
CA ALA A 27 5.27 -11.16 5.74
C ALA A 27 3.96 -11.44 5.00
N ARG A 28 3.13 -10.41 4.82
CA ARG A 28 1.91 -10.52 4.03
C ARG A 28 2.20 -10.77 2.56
N ILE A 29 3.06 -9.96 1.93
CA ILE A 29 3.46 -10.17 0.53
C ILE A 29 3.99 -11.59 0.31
N CYS A 30 4.81 -12.13 1.21
CA CYS A 30 5.33 -13.48 1.10
C CYS A 30 4.22 -14.55 1.22
N ARG A 31 3.17 -14.31 2.01
CA ARG A 31 2.06 -15.25 2.21
C ARG A 31 1.00 -15.19 1.11
N THR A 32 0.66 -14.00 0.63
CA THR A 32 -0.47 -13.76 -0.28
C THR A 32 -0.06 -13.27 -1.66
N GLY A 33 1.21 -12.93 -1.88
CA GLY A 33 1.72 -12.36 -3.14
C GLY A 33 1.31 -10.91 -3.40
N SER A 34 0.43 -10.33 -2.57
CA SER A 34 -0.12 -8.98 -2.73
C SER A 34 -0.49 -8.35 -1.39
N LEU A 35 -0.49 -7.03 -1.35
CA LEU A 35 -0.90 -6.24 -0.20
C LEU A 35 -2.36 -5.81 -0.40
N TRP A 36 -3.29 -6.61 0.11
CA TRP A 36 -4.73 -6.40 -0.08
C TRP A 36 -5.13 -6.19 -1.55
N GLY A 37 -4.56 -6.96 -2.47
CA GLY A 37 -4.83 -6.84 -3.91
C GLY A 37 -3.81 -6.00 -4.68
N VAL A 38 -3.06 -5.12 -4.02
CA VAL A 38 -1.98 -4.34 -4.65
C VAL A 38 -0.74 -5.21 -4.82
N LYS A 39 -0.25 -5.38 -6.05
CA LYS A 39 0.92 -6.22 -6.34
C LYS A 39 2.21 -5.40 -6.25
N PRO A 40 3.23 -5.88 -5.51
CA PRO A 40 4.52 -5.20 -5.47
C PRO A 40 5.28 -5.38 -6.78
N LEU A 41 5.95 -4.32 -7.21
CA LEU A 41 6.98 -4.35 -8.23
C LEU A 41 8.33 -4.64 -7.58
N LYS A 42 9.14 -5.49 -8.23
CA LYS A 42 10.49 -5.79 -7.77
C LYS A 42 11.46 -4.73 -8.29
N ALA A 43 12.03 -3.96 -7.39
CA ALA A 43 13.11 -3.05 -7.71
C ALA A 43 14.42 -3.82 -7.98
N PRO A 44 15.39 -3.24 -8.72
CA PRO A 44 16.70 -3.84 -8.95
C PRO A 44 17.46 -4.19 -7.65
N ASN A 45 17.22 -3.43 -6.58
CA ASN A 45 17.77 -3.68 -5.24
C ASN A 45 17.01 -4.75 -4.44
N ARG A 46 16.14 -5.54 -5.08
CA ARG A 46 15.27 -6.58 -4.51
C ARG A 46 14.22 -6.07 -3.50
N ARG A 47 14.04 -4.76 -3.34
CA ARG A 47 12.95 -4.20 -2.53
C ARG A 47 11.63 -4.30 -3.28
N ASN A 48 10.54 -4.28 -2.51
CA ASN A 48 9.19 -4.17 -3.03
C ASN A 48 8.85 -2.68 -3.18
N LEU A 49 8.37 -2.32 -4.37
CA LEU A 49 7.81 -1.01 -4.68
C LEU A 49 6.33 -1.15 -4.96
N PHE A 50 5.57 -0.12 -4.63
CA PHE A 50 4.13 -0.05 -4.81
C PHE A 50 3.81 1.25 -5.54
N LEU A 51 2.82 1.25 -6.44
CA LEU A 51 2.36 2.49 -7.03
C LEU A 51 1.68 3.34 -5.94
N SER A 52 2.10 4.60 -5.83
CA SER A 52 1.55 5.54 -4.85
C SER A 52 0.03 5.65 -4.99
N ALA A 53 -0.46 5.78 -6.22
CA ALA A 53 -1.89 5.86 -6.53
C ALA A 53 -2.69 4.63 -6.04
N GLU A 54 -2.19 3.41 -6.24
CA GLU A 54 -2.89 2.19 -5.81
C GLU A 54 -2.96 2.08 -4.28
N ILE A 55 -1.88 2.46 -3.58
CA ILE A 55 -1.86 2.47 -2.12
C ILE A 55 -2.82 3.51 -1.54
N HIS A 56 -2.85 4.71 -2.12
CA HIS A 56 -3.77 5.77 -1.70
C HIS A 56 -5.24 5.41 -1.99
N ALA A 57 -5.53 4.78 -3.13
CA ALA A 57 -6.85 4.24 -3.44
C ALA A 57 -7.28 3.20 -2.40
N LEU A 58 -6.41 2.24 -2.08
CA LEU A 58 -6.68 1.20 -1.08
C LEU A 58 -6.95 1.78 0.32
N ILE A 59 -6.19 2.80 0.74
CA ILE A 59 -6.42 3.48 2.03
C ILE A 59 -7.78 4.18 2.03
N THR A 60 -8.14 4.82 0.92
CA THR A 60 -9.41 5.50 0.75
C THR A 60 -10.58 4.52 0.83
N GLU A 61 -10.53 3.42 0.06
CA GLU A 61 -11.56 2.37 0.07
C GLU A 61 -11.76 1.77 1.46
N ARG A 62 -10.67 1.56 2.19
CA ARG A 62 -10.72 1.00 3.54
C ARG A 62 -11.36 1.96 4.54
N ARG A 63 -11.04 3.25 4.48
CA ARG A 63 -11.65 4.27 5.33
C ARG A 63 -13.17 4.37 5.12
N MET A 64 -13.63 4.27 3.87
CA MET A 64 -15.07 4.30 3.57
C MET A 64 -15.82 3.09 4.16
N SER A 65 -15.13 1.96 4.32
CA SER A 65 -15.68 0.77 4.97
C SER A 65 -15.74 0.92 6.50
N ASP A 66 -14.86 1.73 7.11
CA ASP A 66 -14.82 1.96 8.56
C ASP A 66 -15.79 3.08 9.01
N ASP A 67 -16.05 4.09 8.18
CA ASP A 67 -16.99 5.19 8.51
C ASP A 67 -18.47 4.74 8.52
N SER A 68 -18.81 3.71 7.74
CA SER A 68 -20.17 3.15 7.72
C SER A 68 -20.51 2.31 8.97
N ALA A 69 -19.54 2.04 9.85
CA ALA A 69 -19.73 1.27 11.09
C ALA A 69 -19.95 2.14 12.35
N LYS A 70 -20.08 3.47 12.22
CA LYS A 70 -20.30 4.40 13.36
C LYS A 70 -21.67 5.09 13.38
N ALA A 71 -22.60 4.66 12.54
CA ALA A 71 -23.97 5.16 12.53
C ALA A 71 -24.93 4.10 13.10
N GLU A 72 -24.78 3.74 14.37
CA GLU A 72 -25.85 3.13 15.17
C GLU A 72 -25.70 3.46 16.65
#